data_AF-A0A0F9JT45-F1
#
_entry.id   AF-A0A0F9JT45-F1
#
_cell.length_a   1.000
_cell.length_b   1.000
_cell.length_c   1.000
_cell.angle_alpha   90.00
_cell.angle_beta   90.00
_cell.angle_gamma   90.00
#
_symmetry.space_group_name_H-M   'P 1'
#
loop_
_entity.id
_entity.type
_entity.pdbx_description
1 polymer ?
#
loop_
_entity_poly.entity_id
_entity_poly.type
_entity_poly.pdbx_seq_one_letter_code
_entity_poly.pdbx_strand_id
1 'polypeptide(L)'
;MKSGNTKSCGCLSREIKAATALPGSLGAMRQVILQNYKRGGKGKAWDLSEIEFYNISQGPCFYCGAVPTQKRKGKGNGHDFVYNGVDRIDNTKDYIKSNCVPCCKICNYAKSNMSLKEFQKWAIKLGKNAMAEQWG
;
A
#
# COMPACT_ATOMS: atom_id res chain seq x y z
N MET A 1 -36.07 26.92 -9.24
CA MET A 1 -34.74 26.85 -9.89
C MET A 1 -34.43 25.38 -10.17
N LYS A 2 -34.59 24.90 -11.41
CA LYS A 2 -34.21 23.52 -11.79
C LYS A 2 -32.82 23.61 -12.42
N SER A 3 -31.78 23.12 -11.73
CA SER A 3 -30.46 23.04 -12.35
C SER A 3 -30.51 22.01 -13.49
N GLY A 4 -30.14 22.42 -14.71
CA GLY A 4 -30.17 21.59 -15.92
C GLY A 4 -29.19 20.40 -15.93
N ASN A 5 -28.57 20.07 -14.80
CA ASN A 5 -27.58 19.01 -14.67
C ASN A 5 -28.15 17.68 -14.14
N THR A 6 -29.42 17.64 -13.73
CA THR A 6 -30.02 16.44 -13.13
C THR A 6 -30.68 15.58 -14.22
N LYS A 7 -29.95 14.56 -14.70
CA LYS A 7 -30.42 13.65 -15.77
C LYS A 7 -31.36 12.52 -15.28
N SER A 8 -31.57 12.36 -13.97
CA SER A 8 -32.46 11.33 -13.40
C SER A 8 -32.81 11.61 -11.94
N CYS A 9 -33.76 10.85 -11.38
CA CYS A 9 -34.14 10.87 -9.95
C CYS A 9 -33.07 10.27 -9.00
N GLY A 10 -31.85 10.02 -9.47
CA GLY A 10 -30.76 9.44 -8.67
C GLY A 10 -30.56 7.92 -8.85
N CYS A 11 -31.55 7.22 -9.43
CA CYS A 11 -31.48 5.78 -9.71
C CYS A 11 -30.41 5.44 -10.74
N LEU A 12 -30.26 6.26 -11.79
CA LEU A 12 -29.25 6.07 -12.83
C LEU A 12 -27.82 6.07 -12.25
N SER A 13 -27.54 6.89 -11.23
CA SER A 13 -26.21 6.90 -10.59
C SER A 13 -25.96 5.61 -9.79
N ARG A 14 -26.98 5.05 -9.14
CA ARG A 14 -26.87 3.79 -8.37
C ARG A 14 -26.67 2.61 -9.32
N GLU A 15 -27.43 2.56 -10.41
CA GLU A 15 -27.35 1.51 -11.44
C GLU A 15 -25.99 1.51 -12.13
N ILE A 16 -25.50 2.67 -12.57
CA ILE A 16 -24.16 2.79 -13.18
C ILE A 16 -23.08 2.35 -12.20
N LYS A 17 -23.15 2.74 -10.92
CA LYS A 17 -22.17 2.32 -9.90
C LYS A 17 -22.20 0.82 -9.64
N ALA A 18 -23.38 0.19 -9.68
CA ALA A 18 -23.50 -1.25 -9.55
C ALA A 18 -22.92 -1.97 -10.77
N ALA A 19 -23.24 -1.50 -11.98
CA ALA A 19 -22.75 -2.09 -13.23
C ALA A 19 -21.24 -1.95 -13.44
N THR A 20 -20.63 -0.90 -12.86
CA THR A 20 -19.18 -0.63 -12.96
C THR A 20 -18.38 -1.08 -11.74
N ALA A 21 -19.03 -1.73 -10.77
CA ALA A 21 -18.36 -2.22 -9.57
C ALA A 21 -17.36 -3.33 -9.94
N LEU A 22 -16.11 -3.16 -9.54
CA LEU A 22 -15.10 -4.20 -9.69
C LEU A 22 -15.34 -5.32 -8.65
N PRO A 23 -15.12 -6.59 -9.02
CA PRO A 23 -15.35 -7.71 -8.13
C PRO A 23 -14.38 -7.70 -6.94
N GLY A 24 -14.87 -8.15 -5.78
CA GLY A 24 -14.05 -8.34 -4.58
C GLY A 24 -13.37 -7.04 -4.11
N SER A 25 -12.10 -7.16 -3.76
CA SER A 25 -11.26 -6.06 -3.25
C SER A 25 -10.43 -5.36 -4.34
N LEU A 26 -10.59 -5.75 -5.61
CA LEU A 26 -9.75 -5.29 -6.73
C LEU A 26 -9.77 -3.77 -6.90
N GLY A 27 -10.94 -3.15 -6.74
CA GLY A 27 -11.07 -1.69 -6.79
C GLY A 27 -10.33 -0.96 -5.68
N ALA A 28 -10.34 -1.52 -4.46
CA ALA A 28 -9.59 -0.98 -3.34
C ALA A 28 -8.07 -1.17 -3.53
N MET A 29 -7.64 -2.34 -4.00
CA MET A 29 -6.24 -2.64 -4.35
C MET A 29 -5.68 -1.67 -5.40
N ARG A 30 -6.39 -1.47 -6.52
CA ARG A 30 -5.98 -0.53 -7.58
C ARG A 30 -5.83 0.90 -7.07
N GLN A 31 -6.68 1.32 -6.12
CA GLN A 31 -6.52 2.63 -5.48
C GLN A 31 -5.25 2.73 -4.65
N VAL A 32 -4.84 1.67 -3.94
CA VAL A 32 -3.57 1.64 -3.21
C VAL A 32 -2.40 1.82 -4.17
N ILE A 33 -2.37 1.08 -5.28
CA ILE A 33 -1.35 1.20 -6.33
C ILE A 33 -1.29 2.64 -6.87
N LEU A 34 -2.45 3.22 -7.20
CA LEU A 34 -2.53 4.56 -7.77
C LEU A 34 -2.06 5.65 -6.81
N GLN A 35 -2.49 5.60 -5.54
CA GLN A 35 -2.21 6.65 -4.57
C GLN A 35 -0.75 6.65 -4.13
N ASN A 36 -0.23 5.50 -3.72
CA ASN A 36 1.08 5.44 -3.11
C ASN A 36 2.20 5.44 -4.16
N TYR A 37 1.93 4.90 -5.34
CA TYR A 37 3.01 4.48 -6.23
C TYR A 37 2.95 5.07 -7.64
N LYS A 38 1.78 5.17 -8.28
CA LYS A 38 1.67 5.83 -9.60
C LYS A 38 1.59 7.35 -9.53
N ARG A 39 1.04 7.93 -8.45
CA ARG A 39 0.91 9.39 -8.27
C ARG A 39 1.89 9.98 -7.25
N GLY A 40 2.33 9.18 -6.29
CA GLY A 40 3.21 9.62 -5.18
C GLY A 40 4.71 9.41 -5.40
N GLY A 41 5.11 8.54 -6.35
CA GLY A 41 6.52 8.27 -6.64
C GLY A 41 7.17 9.40 -7.43
N LYS A 42 7.76 10.38 -6.76
CA LYS A 42 8.62 11.38 -7.42
C LYS A 42 9.85 10.67 -8.00
N GLY A 43 9.82 10.37 -9.30
CA GLY A 43 10.99 9.97 -10.09
C GLY A 43 11.36 8.49 -10.10
N LYS A 44 10.41 7.56 -9.84
CA LYS A 44 10.66 6.10 -9.94
C LYS A 44 9.55 5.40 -10.71
N ALA A 45 9.94 4.53 -11.63
CA ALA A 45 9.01 3.78 -12.46
C ALA A 45 8.31 2.68 -11.64
N TRP A 46 7.05 2.42 -12.00
CA TRP A 46 6.28 1.31 -11.45
C TRP A 46 6.14 0.21 -12.50
N ASP A 47 6.88 -0.88 -12.30
CA ASP A 47 6.94 -2.04 -13.21
C ASP A 47 6.46 -3.34 -12.52
N LEU A 48 5.59 -3.19 -11.53
CA LEU A 48 4.88 -4.31 -10.93
C LEU A 48 3.51 -4.46 -11.57
N SER A 49 3.18 -5.66 -12.03
CA SER A 49 1.82 -6.04 -12.41
C SER A 49 0.89 -6.04 -11.19
N GLU A 50 -0.43 -6.04 -11.42
CA GLU A 50 -1.42 -6.12 -10.34
C GLU A 50 -1.28 -7.42 -9.52
N ILE A 51 -0.93 -8.53 -10.17
CA ILE A 51 -0.74 -9.84 -9.54
C ILE A 51 0.53 -9.84 -8.69
N GLU A 52 1.63 -9.28 -9.19
CA GLU A 52 2.87 -9.17 -8.41
C GLU A 52 2.68 -8.27 -7.21
N PHE A 53 2.03 -7.11 -7.39
CA PHE A 53 1.67 -6.24 -6.28
C PHE A 53 0.82 -6.98 -5.25
N TYR A 54 -0.22 -7.70 -5.69
CA TYR A 54 -1.07 -8.48 -4.80
C TYR A 54 -0.23 -9.46 -3.98
N ASN A 55 0.55 -10.33 -4.64
CA ASN A 55 1.36 -11.35 -3.98
C ASN A 55 2.35 -10.75 -2.97
N ILE A 56 3.04 -9.66 -3.35
CA ILE A 56 3.95 -8.95 -2.43
C ILE A 56 3.14 -8.39 -1.25
N SER A 57 2.05 -7.69 -1.51
CA SER A 57 1.25 -7.01 -0.48
C SER A 57 0.59 -7.97 0.52
N GLN A 58 0.40 -9.24 0.16
CA GLN A 58 -0.17 -10.25 1.06
C GLN A 58 0.89 -10.97 1.91
N GLY A 59 2.17 -10.79 1.60
CA GLY A 59 3.26 -11.39 2.35
C GLY A 59 3.47 -10.76 3.74
N PRO A 60 4.06 -11.51 4.70
CA PRO A 60 4.53 -10.93 5.95
C PRO A 60 5.64 -9.92 5.68
N CYS A 61 5.75 -8.89 6.52
CA CYS A 61 6.77 -7.86 6.40
C CYS A 61 8.16 -8.49 6.36
N PHE A 62 8.94 -8.16 5.34
CA PHE A 62 10.30 -8.68 5.15
C PHE A 62 11.23 -8.36 6.32
N TYR A 63 11.01 -7.22 7.00
CA TYR A 63 11.90 -6.75 8.06
C TYR A 63 11.54 -7.26 9.47
N CYS A 64 10.25 -7.42 9.77
CA CYS A 64 9.81 -7.76 11.13
C CYS A 64 8.81 -8.92 11.20
N GLY A 65 8.44 -9.52 10.07
CA GLY A 65 7.48 -10.62 10.00
C GLY A 65 6.01 -10.24 10.20
N ALA A 66 5.69 -8.97 10.47
CA ALA A 66 4.32 -8.53 10.70
C ALA A 66 3.39 -8.83 9.52
N VAL A 67 2.25 -9.47 9.79
CA VAL A 67 1.22 -9.76 8.81
C VAL A 67 0.57 -8.47 8.25
N PRO A 68 -0.08 -8.54 7.07
CA PRO A 68 -0.87 -7.44 6.53
C PRO A 68 -1.92 -6.90 7.51
N THR A 69 -1.86 -5.61 7.82
CA THR A 69 -2.82 -4.93 8.72
C THR A 69 -3.36 -3.62 8.16
N GLN A 70 -2.75 -3.06 7.11
CA GLN A 70 -3.28 -1.85 6.50
C GLN A 70 -4.56 -2.18 5.75
N LYS A 71 -5.56 -1.30 5.86
CA LYS A 71 -6.87 -1.53 5.25
C LYS A 71 -7.23 -0.36 4.33
N ARG A 72 -7.55 -0.68 3.08
CA ARG A 72 -8.18 0.25 2.15
C ARG A 72 -9.65 -0.10 2.01
N LYS A 73 -10.52 0.86 2.32
CA LYS A 73 -11.97 0.66 2.18
C LYS A 73 -12.38 0.49 0.73
N GLY A 74 -13.23 -0.50 0.47
CA GLY A 74 -13.97 -0.62 -0.77
C GLY A 74 -14.88 0.59 -1.00
N LYS A 75 -15.19 0.90 -2.25
CA LYS A 75 -16.20 1.91 -2.59
C LYS A 75 -17.47 1.22 -3.10
N GLY A 76 -18.64 1.76 -2.74
CA GLY A 76 -19.92 1.17 -3.14
C GLY A 76 -20.07 -0.23 -2.58
N ASN A 77 -20.30 -1.21 -3.47
CA ASN A 77 -20.43 -2.63 -3.13
C ASN A 77 -19.09 -3.38 -3.10
N GLY A 78 -17.96 -2.70 -3.28
CA GLY A 78 -16.63 -3.33 -3.26
C GLY A 78 -16.18 -3.72 -1.86
N HIS A 79 -15.37 -4.76 -1.74
CA HIS A 79 -14.81 -5.21 -0.47
C HIS A 79 -13.57 -4.42 -0.06
N ASP A 80 -13.33 -4.40 1.25
CA ASP A 80 -12.08 -3.87 1.82
C ASP A 80 -10.88 -4.69 1.32
N PHE A 81 -9.74 -4.02 1.15
CA PHE A 81 -8.47 -4.65 0.84
C PHE A 81 -7.53 -4.52 2.03
N VAL A 82 -7.10 -5.66 2.59
CA VAL A 82 -6.09 -5.71 3.66
C VAL A 82 -4.73 -6.04 3.05
N TYR A 83 -3.69 -5.31 3.44
CA TYR A 83 -2.40 -5.38 2.77
C TYR A 83 -1.23 -4.92 3.64
N ASN A 84 -0.04 -5.37 3.28
CA ASN A 84 1.23 -4.73 3.56
C ASN A 84 1.62 -3.84 2.38
N GLY A 85 2.39 -2.79 2.67
CA GLY A 85 2.96 -1.95 1.63
C GLY A 85 4.06 -2.68 0.86
N VAL A 86 4.53 -2.03 -0.19
CA VAL A 86 5.72 -2.42 -0.95
C VAL A 86 6.84 -1.45 -0.60
N ASP A 87 7.96 -1.98 -0.12
CA ASP A 87 9.22 -1.25 0.05
C ASP A 87 10.24 -1.67 -1.01
N ARG A 88 11.14 -0.76 -1.37
CA ARG A 88 12.26 -1.01 -2.27
C ARG A 88 13.49 -1.29 -1.43
N ILE A 89 14.09 -2.47 -1.60
CA ILE A 89 15.34 -2.83 -0.90
C ILE A 89 16.42 -1.79 -1.23
N ASP A 90 16.56 -1.50 -2.52
CA ASP A 90 17.43 -0.45 -3.04
C ASP A 90 16.58 0.74 -3.52
N ASN A 91 16.66 1.83 -2.76
CA ASN A 91 15.94 3.08 -3.05
C ASN A 91 16.41 3.79 -4.33
N THR A 92 17.56 3.41 -4.89
CA THR A 92 18.06 3.95 -6.16
C THR A 92 17.39 3.29 -7.38
N LYS A 93 16.84 2.09 -7.22
CA LYS A 93 16.15 1.32 -8.26
C LYS A 93 14.65 1.57 -8.29
N ASP A 94 14.02 1.17 -9.39
CA ASP A 94 12.58 1.26 -9.59
C ASP A 94 11.80 0.18 -8.85
N TYR A 95 10.47 0.23 -8.95
CA TYR A 95 9.60 -0.82 -8.43
C TYR A 95 9.54 -1.98 -9.43
N ILE A 96 10.53 -2.86 -9.36
CA ILE A 96 10.61 -4.12 -10.10
C ILE A 96 10.53 -5.30 -9.14
N LYS A 97 10.06 -6.46 -9.63
CA LYS A 97 9.84 -7.66 -8.81
C LYS A 97 11.05 -8.05 -7.95
N SER A 98 12.27 -7.92 -8.48
CA SER A 98 13.51 -8.28 -7.80
C SER A 98 13.99 -7.26 -6.74
N ASN A 99 13.42 -6.06 -6.71
CA ASN A 99 13.79 -4.99 -5.77
C ASN A 99 12.70 -4.72 -4.72
N CYS A 100 11.51 -5.30 -4.88
CA CYS A 100 10.34 -5.00 -4.08
C CYS A 100 10.03 -6.12 -3.08
N VAL A 101 9.77 -5.74 -1.83
CA VAL A 101 9.44 -6.67 -0.74
C VAL A 101 8.20 -6.24 0.03
N PRO A 102 7.47 -7.18 0.67
CA PRO A 102 6.41 -6.85 1.62
C PRO A 102 6.96 -6.01 2.77
N CYS A 103 6.29 -4.92 3.11
CA CYS A 103 6.71 -4.06 4.21
C CYS A 103 5.51 -3.48 4.96
N CYS A 104 5.48 -3.66 6.28
CA CYS A 104 4.46 -3.02 7.11
C CYS A 104 4.71 -1.50 7.17
N LYS A 105 3.66 -0.74 7.51
CA LYS A 105 3.72 0.72 7.57
C LYS A 105 4.83 1.24 8.49
N ILE A 106 5.05 0.57 9.63
CA ILE A 106 6.01 0.97 10.65
C ILE A 106 7.44 0.82 10.11
N CYS A 107 7.80 -0.37 9.60
CA CYS A 107 9.13 -0.60 9.05
C CYS A 107 9.39 0.27 7.82
N ASN A 108 8.39 0.49 6.96
CA ASN A 108 8.55 1.34 5.78
C ASN A 108 8.86 2.78 6.18
N TYR A 109 8.15 3.30 7.17
CA TYR A 109 8.38 4.65 7.69
C TYR A 109 9.74 4.76 8.40
N ALA A 110 10.10 3.75 9.20
CA ALA A 110 11.37 3.72 9.90
C ALA A 110 12.56 3.65 8.92
N LYS A 111 12.47 2.82 7.87
CA LYS A 111 13.51 2.72 6.84
C LYS A 111 13.63 4.00 6.03
N SER A 112 12.51 4.59 5.62
CA SER A 112 12.51 5.83 4.84
C SER A 112 13.46 5.74 3.64
N ASN A 113 14.42 6.66 3.52
CA ASN A 113 15.44 6.69 2.49
C ASN A 113 16.72 5.92 2.83
N MET A 114 16.85 5.33 4.02
CA MET A 114 18.04 4.54 4.40
C MET A 114 18.27 3.39 3.42
N SER A 115 19.53 3.11 3.15
CA SER A 115 19.94 1.86 2.54
C SER A 115 19.60 0.68 3.45
N LEU A 116 19.50 -0.52 2.87
CA LEU A 116 19.27 -1.74 3.64
C LEU A 116 20.28 -1.91 4.78
N LYS A 117 21.55 -1.60 4.53
CA LYS A 117 22.65 -1.73 5.51
C LYS A 117 22.52 -0.74 6.66
N GLU A 118 22.14 0.50 6.37
CA GLU A 118 21.89 1.52 7.40
C GLU A 118 20.70 1.15 8.27
N PHE A 119 19.60 0.72 7.62
CA PHE A 119 18.40 0.28 8.34
C PHE A 119 18.67 -0.93 9.22
N GLN A 120 19.44 -1.91 8.75
CA GLN A 120 19.85 -3.06 9.54
C GLN A 120 20.66 -2.64 10.77
N LYS A 121 21.66 -1.76 10.62
CA LYS A 121 22.45 -1.25 11.73
C LYS A 121 21.58 -0.51 12.75
N TRP A 122 20.68 0.34 12.28
CA TRP A 122 19.72 1.06 13.12
C TRP A 122 18.81 0.10 13.89
N ALA A 123 18.23 -0.90 13.21
CA ALA A 123 17.32 -1.86 13.83
C ALA A 123 18.03 -2.74 14.88
N ILE A 124 19.27 -3.18 14.61
CA ILE A 124 20.08 -3.90 15.60
C ILE A 124 20.40 -3.02 16.80
N LYS A 125 20.79 -1.76 16.57
CA LYS A 125 21.09 -0.82 17.66
C LYS A 125 19.84 -0.57 18.52
N LEU A 126 18.68 -0.39 17.89
CA LEU A 126 17.41 -0.23 18.58
C LEU A 126 17.08 -1.50 19.37
N GLY A 127 17.08 -2.68 18.75
CA GLY A 127 16.74 -3.93 19.42
C GLY A 127 17.64 -4.28 20.61
N LYS A 128 18.92 -3.86 20.59
CA LYS A 128 19.86 -4.09 21.71
C LYS A 128 19.73 -3.08 22.84
N ASN A 129 19.38 -1.83 22.53
CA ASN A 129 19.52 -0.70 23.47
C ASN A 129 18.20 0.02 23.75
N ALA A 130 17.08 -0.37 23.13
CA ALA A 130 15.82 0.35 23.24
C ALA A 130 15.29 0.29 24.67
N MET A 131 15.40 1.43 25.37
CA MET A 131 14.64 1.80 26.55
C MET A 131 14.61 0.78 27.71
N ALA A 132 15.54 -0.19 27.73
CA ALA A 132 15.61 -1.22 28.77
C ALA A 132 15.74 -0.62 30.18
N GLU A 133 16.36 0.56 30.29
CA GLU A 133 16.51 1.27 31.57
C GLU A 133 15.36 2.25 31.86
N GLN A 134 14.61 2.71 30.85
CA GLN A 134 13.56 3.73 31.00
C GLN A 134 12.15 3.15 31.09
N TRP A 135 11.94 1.91 30.68
CA TRP A 135 10.65 1.20 30.72
C TRP A 135 10.67 0.04 31.74
N GLY A 136 11.56 0.13 32.73
CA GLY A 136 11.71 -0.84 33.82
C GLY A 136 10.38 -1.32 34.38
#